data_AF-A0A101VH22-F1
#
_entry.id   AF-A0A101VH22-F1
#
_cell.length_a   1.000
_cell.length_b   1.000
_cell.length_c   1.000
_cell.angle_alpha   90.00
_cell.angle_beta   90.00
_cell.angle_gamma   90.00
#
_symmetry.space_group_name_H-M   'P 1'
#
loop_
_entity.id
_entity.type
_entity.pdbx_description
1 polymer ?
#
loop_
_entity_poly.entity_id
_entity_poly.type
_entity_poly.pdbx_seq_one_letter_code
_entity_poly.pdbx_strand_id
1 'polypeptide(L)' 'MTASPKTSATSAPPSKIEQVLALLGQEQGATLAEITELTGWLPHTARAALTGLRKKGHTITKGKRDKVTCYSISGQS' A
#
# COMPACT_ATOMS: atom_id res chain seq x y z
N MET A 1 -11.00 2.44 -28.05
CA MET A 1 -10.82 3.19 -26.78
C MET A 1 -9.85 2.41 -25.92
N THR A 2 -8.73 3.06 -25.58
CA THR A 2 -7.70 2.72 -24.59
C THR A 2 -8.35 2.42 -23.21
N ALA A 3 -7.85 1.54 -22.33
CA ALA A 3 -6.49 1.14 -22.01
C ALA A 3 -6.40 -0.33 -21.52
N SER A 4 -5.23 -0.95 -21.68
CA SER A 4 -4.77 -2.04 -20.80
C SER A 4 -4.00 -1.42 -19.63
N PRO A 5 -4.08 -1.99 -18.42
CA PRO A 5 -2.94 -2.79 -18.00
C PRO A 5 -3.32 -4.12 -17.29
N LYS A 6 -2.81 -5.22 -17.87
CA LYS A 6 -1.93 -6.24 -17.26
C LYS A 6 -1.65 -6.07 -15.74
N THR A 7 -1.61 -7.07 -14.86
CA THR A 7 -1.64 -8.54 -14.95
C THR A 7 -1.84 -9.09 -13.52
N SER A 8 -2.63 -10.16 -13.40
CA SER A 8 -2.46 -11.34 -12.52
C SER A 8 -1.85 -11.21 -11.11
N ALA A 9 -2.66 -11.45 -10.08
CA ALA A 9 -2.23 -12.20 -8.90
C ALA A 9 -3.41 -12.98 -8.29
N THR A 10 -3.39 -14.29 -8.56
CA THR A 10 -3.97 -15.44 -7.84
C THR A 10 -4.92 -15.18 -6.66
N SER A 11 -6.16 -15.66 -6.84
CA SER A 11 -7.12 -16.20 -5.87
C SER A 11 -6.58 -16.42 -4.44
N ALA A 12 -6.80 -15.43 -3.58
CA ALA A 12 -6.86 -15.57 -2.12
C ALA A 12 -7.94 -14.59 -1.64
N PRO A 13 -8.67 -14.86 -0.54
CA PRO A 13 -9.65 -13.91 -0.02
C PRO A 13 -8.98 -12.54 0.16
N PRO A 14 -9.69 -11.41 -0.11
CA PRO A 14 -9.10 -10.08 -0.16
C PRO A 14 -8.41 -9.80 1.16
N SER A 15 -7.10 -10.02 1.17
CA SER A 15 -6.32 -9.96 2.38
C SER A 15 -6.22 -8.50 2.75
N LYS A 16 -6.26 -8.16 4.03
CA LYS A 16 -6.10 -6.77 4.50
C LYS A 16 -4.91 -6.05 3.84
N ILE A 17 -3.89 -6.80 3.43
CA ILE A 17 -2.74 -6.35 2.62
C ILE A 17 -3.17 -5.74 1.26
N GLU A 18 -4.12 -6.32 0.53
CA GLU A 18 -4.58 -5.81 -0.77
C GLU A 18 -5.39 -4.52 -0.63
N GLN A 19 -6.21 -4.42 0.40
CA GLN A 19 -6.91 -3.16 0.71
C GLN A 19 -5.92 -2.04 1.01
N VAL A 20 -4.86 -2.34 1.77
CA VAL A 20 -3.75 -1.42 2.01
C VAL A 20 -3.00 -1.11 0.72
N LEU A 21 -2.79 -2.08 -0.17
CA LEU A 21 -2.15 -1.85 -1.47
C LEU A 21 -2.95 -0.86 -2.34
N ALA A 22 -4.27 -1.05 -2.42
CA ALA A 22 -5.17 -0.15 -3.14
C ALA A 22 -5.16 1.27 -2.54
N LEU A 23 -5.09 1.37 -1.21
CA LEU A 23 -4.98 2.62 -0.47
C LEU A 23 -3.63 3.33 -0.73
N LEU A 24 -2.54 2.57 -0.77
CA LEU A 24 -1.19 3.08 -1.04
C LEU A 24 -0.96 3.45 -2.51
N GLY A 25 -1.73 2.84 -3.42
CA GLY A 25 -1.72 3.15 -4.85
C GLY A 25 -2.49 4.42 -5.23
N GLN A 26 -3.16 5.07 -4.28
CA GLN A 26 -3.76 6.39 -4.49
C GLN A 26 -2.67 7.45 -4.71
N GLU A 27 -2.92 8.47 -5.53
CA GLU A 27 -1.95 9.57 -5.80
C GLU A 27 -1.42 10.23 -4.51
N GLN A 28 -2.24 10.28 -3.48
CA GLN A 28 -1.88 10.89 -2.20
C GLN A 28 -1.07 9.97 -1.27
N GLY A 29 -1.05 8.66 -1.57
CA GLY A 29 -0.59 7.62 -0.65
C GLY A 29 -1.48 7.47 0.58
N ALA A 30 -1.02 6.65 1.52
CA ALA A 30 -1.69 6.39 2.80
C ALA A 30 -0.76 6.67 3.98
N THR A 31 -1.29 7.19 5.07
CA THR A 31 -0.52 7.33 6.31
C THR A 31 -0.59 6.06 7.14
N LEU A 32 0.32 5.92 8.12
CA LEU A 32 0.22 4.81 9.07
C LEU A 32 -1.11 4.83 9.83
N ALA A 33 -1.69 6.00 10.12
CA ALA A 33 -2.98 6.12 10.79
C ALA A 33 -4.10 5.55 9.91
N GLU A 34 -4.19 5.96 8.65
CA GLU A 34 -5.16 5.44 7.68
C GLU A 34 -5.05 3.93 7.52
N ILE A 35 -3.83 3.41 7.39
CA ILE A 35 -3.60 1.96 7.28
C ILE A 35 -4.06 1.24 8.55
N THR A 36 -3.77 1.81 9.72
CA THR A 36 -4.12 1.25 11.04
C THR A 36 -5.64 1.26 11.23
N GLU A 37 -6.32 2.35 10.90
CA GLU A 37 -7.78 2.49 11.00
C GLU A 37 -8.50 1.55 10.03
N LEU A 38 -8.04 1.47 8.78
CA LEU A 38 -8.68 0.65 7.76
C LEU A 38 -8.49 -0.85 7.99
N THR A 39 -7.34 -1.26 8.56
CA THR A 39 -7.05 -2.69 8.81
C THR A 39 -7.28 -3.15 10.25
N GLY A 40 -7.34 -2.22 11.20
CA GLY A 40 -7.27 -2.49 12.64
C GLY A 40 -5.89 -2.95 13.11
N TRP A 41 -4.83 -2.75 12.32
CA TRP A 41 -3.48 -3.19 12.69
C TRP A 41 -2.77 -2.22 13.61
N LEU A 42 -1.94 -2.74 14.52
CA LEU A 42 -1.06 -1.88 15.27
C LEU A 42 -0.02 -1.22 14.34
N PRO A 43 0.52 -0.03 14.72
CA PRO A 43 1.49 0.71 13.90
C PRO A 43 2.72 -0.12 13.51
N HIS A 44 3.16 -1.04 14.39
CA HIS A 44 4.28 -1.93 14.10
C HIS A 44 3.93 -3.03 13.09
N THR A 45 2.70 -3.55 13.10
CA THR A 45 2.20 -4.53 12.13
C THR A 45 2.04 -3.89 10.76
N ALA A 46 1.50 -2.67 10.69
CA ALA A 46 1.41 -1.90 9.46
C ALA A 46 2.80 -1.65 8.84
N ARG A 47 3.80 -1.29 9.65
CA ARG A 47 5.19 -1.19 9.18
C ARG A 47 5.75 -2.51 8.66
N ALA A 48 5.46 -3.63 9.32
CA ALA A 48 5.90 -4.95 8.88
C ALA A 48 5.25 -5.35 7.53
N ALA A 49 3.97 -5.04 7.35
CA ALA A 49 3.26 -5.22 6.09
C ALA A 49 3.90 -4.39 4.95
N LEU A 50 4.21 -3.12 5.21
CA LEU A 50 4.89 -2.23 4.27
C LEU A 50 6.28 -2.77 3.87
N THR A 51 7.10 -3.24 4.82
CA THR A 51 8.39 -3.86 4.47
C THR A 51 8.21 -5.16 3.71
N GLY A 52 7.18 -5.96 4.02
CA GLY A 52 6.82 -7.16 3.27
C GLY A 52 6.47 -6.85 1.81
N LEU A 53 5.66 -5.83 1.57
CA LEU A 53 5.30 -5.35 0.23
C LEU A 53 6.51 -4.86 -0.57
N ARG A 54 7.42 -4.13 0.09
CA ARG A 54 8.67 -3.67 -0.52
C ARG A 54 9.58 -4.83 -0.95
N LYS A 55 9.64 -5.90 -0.13
CA LYS A 55 10.39 -7.12 -0.49
C LYS A 55 9.73 -7.89 -1.65
N LYS A 56 8.42 -7.77 -1.84
CA LYS A 56 7.68 -8.36 -2.96
C LYS A 56 7.87 -7.64 -4.30
N GLY A 57 8.66 -6.55 -4.34
CA GLY A 57 8.92 -5.78 -5.55
C GLY A 57 8.06 -4.52 -5.71
N HIS A 58 7.24 -4.18 -4.71
CA HIS A 58 6.48 -2.93 -4.74
C HIS A 58 7.38 -1.76 -4.32
N THR A 59 7.49 -0.75 -5.16
CA THR A 59 8.26 0.45 -4.82
C THR A 59 7.46 1.33 -3.87
N ILE A 60 7.66 1.15 -2.56
CA ILE A 60 7.06 1.99 -1.52
C ILE A 60 7.95 3.20 -1.23
N THR A 61 7.46 4.36 -1.63
CA THR A 61 8.03 5.67 -1.34
C THR A 61 7.45 6.19 -0.03
N LYS A 62 8.29 6.86 0.76
CA LYS A 62 7.90 7.48 2.03
C LYS A 62 7.95 8.99 1.86
N GLY A 63 6.83 9.66 2.05
CA GLY A 63 6.73 11.11 2.10
C GLY A 63 6.49 11.61 3.52
N LYS A 64 6.62 12.93 3.70
CA LYS A 64 6.06 13.64 4.85
C LYS A 64 4.99 14.58 4.33
N ARG A 65 3.80 14.51 4.92
CA ARG A 65 2.71 15.46 4.72
C ARG A 65 2.42 16.09 6.08
N ASP A 66 2.61 17.41 6.24
CA ASP A 66 2.22 18.16 7.45
C ASP A 66 2.46 17.41 8.79
N LYS A 67 3.69 16.91 8.98
CA LYS A 67 4.17 16.14 10.16
C LYS A 67 3.75 14.66 10.26
N VAL A 68 2.90 14.15 9.39
CA VAL A 68 2.60 12.71 9.29
C VAL A 68 3.40 12.03 8.17
N THR A 69 3.83 10.80 8.44
CA THR A 69 4.54 9.99 7.44
C THR A 69 3.50 9.34 6.52
N CYS A 70 3.56 9.66 5.24
CA CYS A 70 2.75 9.03 4.20
C CYS A 70 3.59 8.03 3.41
N TYR A 71 2.94 6.98 2.92
CA TYR A 71 3.52 5.92 2.13
C TYR A 71 2.76 5.86 0.81
N SER A 72 3.45 5.86 -0.32
CA SER A 72 2.85 5.73 -1.64
C SER A 72 3.57 4.65 -2.44
N ILE A 73 2.86 3.92 -3.28
CA ILE A 73 3.46 2.95 -4.19
C ILE A 73 3.67 3.64 -5.55
N SER A 74 4.92 3.81 -5.97
CA SER A 74 5.28 4.53 -7.20
C SER A 74 5.94 3.63 -8.26
N GLY A 75 5.59 2.35 -8.29
CA GLY A 75 6.17 1.42 -9.27
C GLY A 75 5.53 0.05 -9.20
N GLN A 76 4.56 -0.18 -10.08
CA GLN A 76 4.12 -1.50 -10.52
C GLN A 76 4.02 -1.39 -12.06
N SER A 77 5.00 -1.94 -12.76
CA SER A 77 4.95 -2.14 -14.22
C SER A 77 4.66 -3.60 -14.52
#